data_AF-A0A7S0Q9I5-F1
#
_entry.id   AF-A0A7S0Q9I5-F1
#
_cell.length_a   1.000
_cell.length_b   1.000
_cell.length_c   1.000
_cell.angle_alpha   90.00
_cell.angle_beta   90.00
_cell.angle_gamma   90.00
#
_symmetry.space_group_name_H-M   'P 1'
#
loop_
_entity.id
_entity.type
_entity.pdbx_description
1 polymer ?
#
loop_
_entity_poly.entity_id
_entity_poly.type
_entity_poly.pdbx_seq_one_letter_code
_entity_poly.pdbx_strand_id
1 'polypeptide(L)'
;CASVAHERLAIVDPLSGNQPLFSHDKSRSLSVNGEIYNHKQLRAGLKDQTPFRTESDCEIIVHLYDEIGVDVASKLDGDFAFVILDENTGELYAARDPIGINSLYMGAGLDGSTWFSSEAKPLVAAGCIDVSVFPPGHYYSSTDGKLVKYYKPSWTDVAAAKQPLDLELVRQTFIDAVEKRLMADVPFGVLLSGGLDSSLVASVIARLRRKRFLEHGVADDLKPTKSFSIGLDGSPDLAAAQTVADFIGTEHYGFTFTVQEGIDALSDVIYHLETYDVTTIRAGTPMFLLARKIKAMGVKMVMSGEGADEIMAGYLY
;
A
#
# COMPACT_ATOMS: atom_id res chain seq x y z
N CYS A 1 23.02 -16.13 -12.52
CA CYS A 1 23.17 -15.44 -11.22
C CYS A 1 21.87 -14.70 -10.99
N ALA A 2 21.21 -14.89 -9.85
CA ALA A 2 20.00 -14.16 -9.48
C ALA A 2 20.30 -13.32 -8.24
N SER A 3 19.60 -12.20 -8.07
CA SER A 3 19.86 -11.28 -6.97
C SER A 3 18.60 -10.51 -6.64
N VAL A 4 18.46 -10.13 -5.37
CA VAL A 4 17.36 -9.31 -4.87
C VAL A 4 17.94 -8.12 -4.13
N ALA A 5 17.39 -6.93 -4.37
CA ALA A 5 17.75 -5.69 -3.68
C ALA A 5 16.49 -5.04 -3.09
N HIS A 6 16.65 -4.25 -2.03
CA HIS A 6 15.55 -3.57 -1.35
C HIS A 6 16.00 -2.23 -0.78
N GLU A 7 15.17 -1.21 -0.92
CA GLU A 7 15.31 0.09 -0.27
C GLU A 7 14.15 0.25 0.73
N ARG A 8 14.46 0.37 2.02
CA ARG A 8 13.47 0.21 3.09
C ARG A 8 12.93 1.54 3.62
N LEU A 9 11.61 1.69 3.58
CA LEU A 9 10.87 2.60 4.48
C LEU A 9 10.34 1.80 5.67
N ALA A 10 10.99 1.91 6.83
CA ALA A 10 10.59 1.17 8.04
C ALA A 10 9.30 1.74 8.67
N ILE A 11 8.20 0.98 8.56
CA ILE A 11 6.87 1.26 9.16
C ILE A 11 6.57 0.29 10.31
N VAL A 12 6.60 -1.02 10.04
CA VAL A 12 6.48 -2.11 11.04
C VAL A 12 7.85 -2.71 11.32
N ASP A 13 8.11 -3.03 12.60
CA ASP A 13 9.37 -3.56 13.10
C ASP A 13 10.63 -2.81 12.59
N PRO A 14 10.84 -1.54 12.97
CA PRO A 14 11.97 -0.78 12.47
C PRO A 14 13.35 -1.34 12.81
N LEU A 15 13.44 -2.20 13.84
CA LEU A 15 14.71 -2.70 14.36
C LEU A 15 15.16 -3.99 13.67
N SER A 16 14.26 -4.95 13.43
CA SER A 16 14.63 -6.25 12.85
C SER A 16 14.09 -6.53 11.45
N GLY A 17 13.12 -5.78 10.94
CA GLY A 17 12.47 -6.06 9.65
C GLY A 17 13.28 -5.71 8.39
N ASN A 18 14.61 -5.63 8.47
CA ASN A 18 15.45 -5.31 7.31
C ASN A 18 15.32 -6.40 6.24
N GLN A 19 15.30 -5.97 4.98
CA GLN A 19 15.13 -6.86 3.83
C GLN A 19 16.44 -6.96 3.03
N PRO A 20 16.71 -8.08 2.33
CA PRO A 20 15.82 -9.24 2.13
C PRO A 20 15.50 -10.02 3.41
N LEU A 21 14.27 -10.52 3.50
CA LEU A 21 13.84 -11.48 4.52
C LEU A 21 14.21 -12.89 4.04
N PHE A 22 14.34 -13.85 4.96
CA PHE A 22 14.83 -15.19 4.62
C PHE A 22 13.98 -16.29 5.24
N SER A 23 13.87 -17.42 4.53
CA SER A 23 13.36 -18.67 5.11
C SER A 23 14.21 -19.13 6.30
N HIS A 24 13.71 -20.10 7.08
CA HIS A 24 14.44 -20.60 8.24
C HIS A 24 15.83 -21.16 7.89
N ASP A 25 15.95 -21.89 6.80
CA ASP A 25 17.21 -22.46 6.30
C ASP A 25 18.02 -21.49 5.42
N LYS A 26 17.49 -20.29 5.15
CA LYS A 26 18.04 -19.29 4.21
C LYS A 26 18.18 -19.80 2.77
N SER A 27 17.44 -20.84 2.39
CA SER A 27 17.34 -21.27 0.99
C SER A 27 16.55 -20.30 0.12
N ARG A 28 15.72 -19.43 0.72
CA ARG A 28 14.94 -18.43 0.02
C ARG A 28 15.18 -17.04 0.57
N SER A 29 15.25 -16.05 -0.31
CA SER A 29 15.23 -14.63 0.00
C SER A 29 13.95 -13.98 -0.50
N LEU A 30 13.45 -12.99 0.23
CA LEU A 30 12.19 -12.31 -0.01
C LEU A 30 12.41 -10.79 0.05
N SER A 31 11.92 -10.07 -0.96
CA SER A 31 11.83 -8.61 -0.97
C SER A 31 10.40 -8.17 -1.23
N VAL A 32 9.90 -7.25 -0.42
CA VAL A 32 8.50 -6.83 -0.35
C VAL A 32 8.42 -5.31 -0.23
N ASN A 33 7.57 -4.72 -1.05
CA ASN A 33 6.99 -3.41 -0.83
C ASN A 33 5.50 -3.61 -0.54
N GLY A 34 5.06 -3.46 0.71
CA GLY A 34 3.69 -3.73 1.11
C GLY A 34 3.51 -3.87 2.62
N GLU A 35 2.26 -4.12 3.01
CA GLU A 35 1.79 -4.36 4.37
C GLU A 35 0.80 -5.55 4.39
N ILE A 36 1.07 -6.57 5.20
CA ILE A 36 0.24 -7.78 5.32
C ILE A 36 -0.62 -7.73 6.59
N TYR A 37 -1.83 -7.21 6.47
CA TYR A 37 -2.74 -6.95 7.59
C TYR A 37 -3.14 -8.22 8.37
N ASN A 38 -3.25 -9.37 7.70
CA ASN A 38 -3.58 -10.64 8.35
C ASN A 38 -2.35 -11.46 8.80
N HIS A 39 -1.14 -10.87 8.85
CA HIS A 39 0.09 -11.61 9.15
C HIS A 39 0.03 -12.38 10.47
N LYS A 40 -0.58 -11.83 11.53
CA LYS A 40 -0.71 -12.50 12.84
C LYS A 40 -1.59 -13.74 12.76
N GLN A 41 -2.70 -13.67 12.02
CA GLN A 41 -3.59 -14.80 11.81
C GLN A 41 -2.88 -15.91 11.02
N LEU A 42 -2.16 -15.54 9.96
CA LEU A 42 -1.40 -16.47 9.14
C LEU A 42 -0.26 -17.14 9.93
N ARG A 43 0.50 -16.37 10.71
CA ARG A 43 1.56 -16.87 11.60
C ARG A 43 1.02 -17.91 12.59
N ALA A 44 -0.13 -17.65 13.21
CA ALA A 44 -0.77 -18.59 14.13
C ALA A 44 -1.27 -19.88 13.45
N GLY A 45 -1.48 -19.86 12.14
CA GLY A 45 -1.97 -21.00 11.35
C GLY A 45 -0.91 -21.85 10.67
N LEU A 46 0.38 -21.46 10.72
CA LEU A 46 1.47 -22.22 10.11
C LEU A 46 1.65 -23.59 10.77
N LYS A 47 2.03 -24.61 9.99
CA LYS A 47 2.42 -25.91 10.55
C LYS A 47 3.80 -25.88 11.20
N ASP A 48 4.74 -25.17 10.58
CA ASP A 48 6.05 -24.94 11.17
C ASP A 48 5.93 -23.86 12.26
N GLN A 49 6.36 -24.21 13.47
CA GLN A 49 6.31 -23.36 14.65
C GLN A 49 7.70 -22.84 15.02
N THR A 50 8.68 -22.99 14.11
CA THR A 50 10.00 -22.40 14.28
C THR A 50 9.87 -20.88 14.45
N PRO A 51 10.54 -20.29 15.46
CA PRO A 51 10.43 -18.86 15.68
C PRO A 51 10.86 -18.03 14.47
N PHE A 52 10.05 -17.03 14.13
CA PHE A 52 10.36 -16.02 13.14
C PHE A 52 11.62 -15.24 13.52
N ARG A 53 12.36 -14.76 12.51
CA ARG A 53 13.58 -13.98 12.71
C ARG A 53 13.28 -12.51 13.01
N THR A 54 12.10 -12.03 12.63
CA THR A 54 11.68 -10.64 12.69
C THR A 54 10.21 -10.53 13.11
N GLU A 55 9.82 -9.33 13.54
CA GLU A 55 8.43 -8.97 13.82
C GLU A 55 7.74 -8.35 12.59
N SER A 56 8.47 -8.23 11.46
CA SER A 56 7.96 -7.75 10.17
C SER A 56 6.71 -8.51 9.74
N ASP A 57 5.64 -7.80 9.43
CA ASP A 57 4.41 -8.33 8.85
C ASP A 57 4.69 -9.16 7.58
N CYS A 58 5.70 -8.76 6.80
CA CYS A 58 6.07 -9.36 5.53
C CYS A 58 6.78 -10.73 5.65
N GLU A 59 7.42 -11.07 6.77
CA GLU A 59 8.18 -12.33 6.89
C GLU A 59 7.29 -13.56 6.75
N ILE A 60 5.99 -13.43 7.06
CA ILE A 60 5.02 -14.52 6.87
C ILE A 60 4.98 -15.05 5.44
N ILE A 61 5.28 -14.22 4.44
CA ILE A 61 5.16 -14.59 3.03
C ILE A 61 6.13 -15.73 2.68
N VAL A 62 7.40 -15.67 3.10
CA VAL A 62 8.39 -16.70 2.75
C VAL A 62 8.08 -18.03 3.44
N HIS A 63 7.67 -18.00 4.70
CA HIS A 63 7.33 -19.21 5.45
C HIS A 63 6.00 -19.83 5.00
N LEU A 64 5.03 -19.00 4.61
CA LEU A 64 3.78 -19.50 4.03
C LEU A 64 4.03 -20.08 2.64
N TYR A 65 4.92 -19.49 1.84
CA TYR A 65 5.34 -20.06 0.55
C TYR A 65 6.00 -21.43 0.73
N ASP A 66 6.79 -21.65 1.78
CA ASP A 66 7.38 -22.97 2.06
C ASP A 66 6.30 -24.04 2.34
N GLU A 67 5.13 -23.67 2.88
CA GLU A 67 4.05 -24.60 3.18
C GLU A 67 3.09 -24.84 2.00
N ILE A 68 2.71 -23.78 1.29
CA ILE A 68 1.63 -23.83 0.27
C ILE A 68 2.08 -23.43 -1.14
N GLY A 69 3.35 -23.09 -1.32
CA GLY A 69 3.94 -22.73 -2.60
C GLY A 69 3.26 -21.55 -3.27
N VAL A 70 2.97 -21.69 -4.57
CA VAL A 70 2.47 -20.63 -5.45
C VAL A 70 1.12 -20.04 -5.03
N ASP A 71 0.37 -20.71 -4.16
CA ASP A 71 -0.92 -20.25 -3.65
C ASP A 71 -0.78 -19.14 -2.58
N VAL A 72 0.44 -18.82 -2.12
CA VAL A 72 0.72 -17.85 -1.06
C VAL A 72 -0.01 -16.52 -1.26
N ALA A 73 0.06 -15.94 -2.45
CA ALA A 73 -0.52 -14.62 -2.74
C ALA A 73 -2.03 -14.58 -2.53
N SER A 74 -2.73 -15.71 -2.73
CA SER A 74 -4.18 -15.80 -2.55
C SER A 74 -4.64 -15.79 -1.08
N LYS A 75 -3.71 -15.94 -0.13
CA LYS A 75 -4.00 -15.98 1.31
C LYS A 75 -3.71 -14.66 2.02
N LEU A 76 -3.05 -13.73 1.34
CA LEU A 76 -2.65 -12.46 1.91
C LEU A 76 -3.82 -11.47 1.88
N ASP A 77 -4.11 -10.87 3.03
CA ASP A 77 -4.93 -9.65 3.13
C ASP A 77 -3.99 -8.48 3.36
N GLY A 78 -3.72 -7.73 2.31
CA GLY A 78 -2.67 -6.72 2.28
C GLY A 78 -2.60 -6.00 0.95
N ASP A 79 -1.82 -4.94 0.92
CA ASP A 79 -1.29 -4.35 -0.29
C ASP A 79 0.19 -4.69 -0.38
N PHE A 80 0.64 -5.17 -1.54
CA PHE A 80 1.96 -5.77 -1.68
C PHE A 80 2.40 -5.90 -3.13
N ALA A 81 3.70 -5.78 -3.31
CA ALA A 81 4.45 -6.29 -4.43
C ALA A 81 5.69 -6.99 -3.87
N PHE A 82 5.90 -8.25 -4.21
CA PHE A 82 7.05 -8.99 -3.70
C PHE A 82 7.69 -9.93 -4.72
N VAL A 83 8.93 -10.29 -4.42
CA VAL A 83 9.72 -11.31 -5.14
C VAL A 83 10.36 -12.23 -4.12
N ILE A 84 10.19 -13.53 -4.33
CA ILE A 84 10.92 -14.62 -3.67
C ILE A 84 11.95 -15.16 -4.67
N LEU A 85 13.18 -15.32 -4.23
CA LEU A 85 14.24 -16.01 -4.94
C LEU A 85 14.62 -17.28 -4.16
N ASP A 86 14.57 -18.43 -4.82
CA ASP A 86 15.21 -19.65 -4.33
C ASP A 86 16.71 -19.62 -4.68
N GLU A 87 17.55 -19.52 -3.66
CA GLU A 87 19.01 -19.36 -3.78
C GLU A 87 19.68 -20.63 -4.33
N ASN A 88 19.03 -21.79 -4.21
CA ASN A 88 19.58 -23.06 -4.68
C ASN A 88 19.30 -23.27 -6.17
N THR A 89 18.10 -22.93 -6.62
CA THR A 89 17.66 -23.17 -8.01
C THR A 89 17.77 -21.94 -8.90
N GLY A 90 17.81 -20.74 -8.31
CA GLY A 90 17.71 -19.47 -9.03
C GLY A 90 16.28 -19.15 -9.49
N GLU A 91 15.28 -19.91 -9.03
CA GLU A 91 13.88 -19.69 -9.40
C GLU A 91 13.31 -18.46 -8.70
N LEU A 92 12.50 -17.71 -9.45
CA LEU A 92 11.84 -16.49 -9.02
C LEU A 92 10.32 -16.72 -8.95
N TYR A 93 9.73 -16.29 -7.85
CA TYR A 93 8.29 -16.13 -7.71
C TYR A 93 7.98 -14.67 -7.39
N ALA A 94 7.17 -14.01 -8.19
CA ALA A 94 6.76 -12.62 -7.95
C ALA A 94 5.24 -12.52 -7.86
N ALA A 95 4.71 -11.66 -7.00
CA ALA A 95 3.27 -11.43 -6.92
C ALA A 95 2.94 -9.98 -6.58
N ARG A 96 1.76 -9.55 -7.04
CA ARG A 96 1.19 -8.22 -6.81
C ARG A 96 -0.20 -8.35 -6.22
N ASP A 97 -0.57 -7.44 -5.33
CA ASP A 97 -1.83 -7.44 -4.61
C ASP A 97 -3.07 -7.41 -5.53
N PRO A 98 -4.27 -7.76 -5.01
CA PRO A 98 -5.47 -8.02 -5.79
C PRO A 98 -5.87 -6.95 -6.80
N ILE A 99 -5.65 -5.67 -6.48
CA ILE A 99 -6.09 -4.53 -7.29
C ILE A 99 -4.94 -3.61 -7.72
N GLY A 100 -3.71 -3.88 -7.27
CA GLY A 100 -2.49 -3.24 -7.72
C GLY A 100 -2.17 -1.94 -6.97
N ILE A 101 -2.47 -1.89 -5.67
CA ILE A 101 -2.16 -0.76 -4.79
C ILE A 101 -0.65 -0.49 -4.79
N ASN A 102 0.18 -1.51 -4.58
CA ASN A 102 1.63 -1.36 -4.70
C ASN A 102 2.03 -1.53 -6.16
N SER A 103 2.99 -0.72 -6.62
CA SER A 103 3.50 -0.80 -7.98
C SER A 103 4.50 -1.95 -8.14
N LEU A 104 4.42 -2.62 -9.28
CA LEU A 104 5.39 -3.62 -9.72
C LEU A 104 5.43 -3.63 -11.25
N TYR A 105 6.63 -3.62 -11.78
CA TYR A 105 6.95 -3.72 -13.20
C TYR A 105 7.81 -4.95 -13.43
N MET A 106 7.73 -5.48 -14.65
CA MET A 106 8.60 -6.55 -15.11
C MET A 106 9.22 -6.19 -16.46
N GLY A 107 10.38 -6.76 -16.76
CA GLY A 107 11.06 -6.60 -18.04
C GLY A 107 12.03 -7.74 -18.31
N ALA A 108 12.55 -7.81 -19.53
CA ALA A 108 13.54 -8.79 -19.94
C ALA A 108 14.90 -8.11 -20.19
N GLY A 109 15.97 -8.65 -19.63
CA GLY A 109 17.33 -8.26 -20.00
C GLY A 109 17.67 -8.73 -21.42
N LEU A 110 18.63 -8.05 -22.07
CA LEU A 110 19.12 -8.45 -23.39
C LEU A 110 19.77 -9.85 -23.41
N ASP A 111 20.17 -10.34 -22.24
CA ASP A 111 20.70 -11.69 -22.01
C ASP A 111 19.61 -12.74 -21.72
N GLY A 112 18.32 -12.36 -21.76
CA GLY A 112 17.18 -13.21 -21.47
C GLY A 112 16.82 -13.32 -19.98
N SER A 113 17.48 -12.57 -19.10
CA SER A 113 17.13 -12.52 -17.68
C SER A 113 15.77 -11.86 -17.44
N THR A 114 15.05 -12.28 -16.40
CA THR A 114 13.77 -11.67 -15.99
C THR A 114 14.02 -10.68 -14.85
N TRP A 115 13.48 -9.47 -14.96
CA TRP A 115 13.66 -8.39 -14.00
C TRP A 115 12.34 -7.93 -13.41
N PHE A 116 12.38 -7.51 -12.15
CA PHE A 116 11.26 -6.90 -11.44
C PHE A 116 11.72 -5.63 -10.73
N SER A 117 10.85 -4.63 -10.65
CA SER A 117 11.13 -3.38 -9.95
C SER A 117 9.81 -2.70 -9.56
N SER A 118 9.78 -1.98 -8.44
CA SER A 118 8.59 -1.21 -8.05
C SER A 118 8.25 -0.10 -9.04
N GLU A 119 9.23 0.40 -9.79
CA GLU A 119 9.08 1.44 -10.82
C GLU A 119 9.78 0.99 -12.11
N ALA A 120 9.31 1.44 -13.27
CA ALA A 120 9.89 1.15 -14.57
C ALA A 120 11.29 1.77 -14.77
N LYS A 121 11.60 2.91 -14.15
CA LYS A 121 12.85 3.66 -14.36
C LYS A 121 14.12 2.80 -14.20
N PRO A 122 14.31 2.02 -13.12
CA PRO A 122 15.45 1.11 -12.99
C PRO A 122 15.56 0.09 -14.12
N LEU A 123 14.44 -0.46 -14.61
CA LEU A 123 14.43 -1.44 -15.70
C LEU A 123 14.86 -0.79 -17.02
N VAL A 124 14.32 0.38 -17.33
CA VAL A 124 14.69 1.16 -18.53
C VAL A 124 16.16 1.56 -18.47
N ALA A 125 16.64 2.05 -17.32
CA ALA A 125 18.03 2.44 -17.13
C ALA A 125 19.00 1.25 -17.25
N ALA A 126 18.58 0.05 -16.84
CA ALA A 126 19.35 -1.19 -17.01
C ALA A 126 19.35 -1.71 -18.46
N GLY A 127 18.59 -1.10 -19.36
CA GLY A 127 18.48 -1.54 -20.76
C GLY A 127 17.56 -2.74 -20.94
N CYS A 128 16.62 -2.99 -20.02
CA CYS A 128 15.59 -4.00 -20.22
C CYS A 128 14.72 -3.68 -21.44
N ILE A 129 14.37 -4.72 -22.18
CA ILE A 129 13.35 -4.70 -23.23
C ILE A 129 12.02 -5.20 -22.66
N ASP A 130 10.92 -4.92 -23.37
CA ASP A 130 9.57 -5.36 -23.02
C ASP A 130 9.13 -5.00 -21.59
N VAL A 131 9.55 -3.81 -21.12
CA VAL A 131 9.15 -3.29 -19.81
C VAL A 131 7.63 -3.08 -19.79
N SER A 132 6.97 -3.71 -18.84
CA SER A 132 5.52 -3.68 -18.68
C SER A 132 5.11 -3.67 -17.22
N VAL A 133 3.89 -3.20 -16.96
CA VAL A 133 3.29 -3.23 -15.63
C VAL A 133 3.00 -4.69 -15.28
N PHE A 134 3.47 -5.15 -14.12
CA PHE A 134 3.10 -6.46 -13.60
C PHE A 134 1.60 -6.45 -13.23
N PRO A 135 0.78 -7.38 -13.76
CA PRO A 135 -0.67 -7.26 -13.65
C PRO A 135 -1.17 -7.44 -12.21
N PRO A 136 -2.14 -6.63 -11.75
CA PRO A 136 -2.77 -6.79 -10.43
C PRO A 136 -3.41 -8.16 -10.22
N GLY A 137 -3.34 -8.70 -9.00
CA GLY A 137 -3.97 -9.97 -8.65
C GLY A 137 -3.39 -11.18 -9.38
N HIS A 138 -2.13 -11.08 -9.80
CA HIS A 138 -1.37 -12.16 -10.45
C HIS A 138 -0.13 -12.53 -9.65
N TYR A 139 0.34 -13.74 -9.90
CA TYR A 139 1.72 -14.13 -9.61
C TYR A 139 2.43 -14.56 -10.90
N TYR A 140 3.76 -14.53 -10.87
CA TYR A 140 4.67 -15.07 -11.86
C TYR A 140 5.52 -16.16 -11.21
N SER A 141 5.76 -17.26 -11.92
CA SER A 141 6.77 -18.27 -11.55
C SER A 141 7.75 -18.48 -12.70
N SER A 142 9.05 -18.43 -12.42
CA SER A 142 10.07 -18.71 -13.43
C SER A 142 10.15 -20.20 -13.80
N THR A 143 9.63 -21.10 -12.96
CA THR A 143 9.62 -22.54 -13.22
C THR A 143 8.83 -22.88 -14.48
N ASP A 144 7.70 -22.20 -14.70
CA ASP A 144 6.86 -22.38 -15.89
C ASP A 144 6.78 -21.13 -16.79
N GLY A 145 7.36 -20.01 -16.34
CA GLY A 145 7.39 -18.74 -17.05
C GLY A 145 6.02 -18.07 -17.19
N LYS A 146 5.04 -18.40 -16.33
CA LYS A 146 3.65 -17.96 -16.49
C LYS A 146 3.24 -16.90 -15.49
N LEU A 147 2.46 -15.95 -16.01
CA LEU A 147 1.61 -15.08 -15.21
C LEU A 147 0.26 -15.76 -14.97
N VAL A 148 -0.14 -15.91 -13.71
CA VAL A 148 -1.38 -16.58 -13.30
C VAL A 148 -2.21 -15.64 -12.44
N LYS A 149 -3.45 -15.38 -12.86
CA LYS A 149 -4.42 -14.60 -12.07
C LYS A 149 -4.92 -15.42 -10.88
N TYR A 150 -4.51 -15.06 -9.68
CA TYR A 150 -4.97 -15.69 -8.43
C TYR A 150 -6.23 -15.02 -7.88
N TYR A 151 -6.39 -13.70 -8.08
CA TYR A 151 -7.54 -12.96 -7.56
C TYR A 151 -8.74 -13.09 -8.50
N LYS A 152 -9.77 -13.83 -8.05
CA LYS A 152 -11.02 -14.09 -8.78
C LYS A 152 -12.21 -13.78 -7.88
N PRO A 153 -12.50 -12.49 -7.62
CA PRO A 153 -13.58 -12.13 -6.72
C PRO A 153 -14.94 -12.53 -7.28
N SER A 154 -15.87 -12.96 -6.42
CA SER A 154 -17.22 -13.32 -6.83
C SER A 154 -18.05 -12.13 -7.31
N TRP A 155 -17.72 -10.91 -6.85
CA TRP A 155 -18.48 -9.70 -7.17
C TRP A 155 -18.36 -9.27 -8.65
N THR A 156 -17.48 -9.86 -9.44
CA THR A 156 -17.44 -9.62 -10.91
C THR A 156 -18.61 -10.27 -11.63
N ASP A 157 -19.26 -11.27 -11.02
CA ASP A 157 -20.51 -11.82 -11.52
C ASP A 157 -21.69 -11.07 -10.91
N VAL A 158 -22.19 -10.07 -11.63
CA VAL A 158 -23.34 -9.25 -11.20
C VAL A 158 -24.59 -10.11 -10.98
N ALA A 159 -24.75 -11.24 -11.69
CA ALA A 159 -25.90 -12.13 -11.50
C ALA A 159 -25.85 -12.87 -10.14
N ALA A 160 -24.68 -12.92 -9.49
CA ALA A 160 -24.52 -13.44 -8.14
C ALA A 160 -25.01 -12.45 -7.05
N ALA A 161 -25.21 -11.17 -7.38
CA ALA A 161 -25.67 -10.13 -6.44
C ALA A 161 -27.18 -10.27 -6.13
N LYS A 162 -27.52 -11.28 -5.33
CA LYS A 162 -28.91 -11.62 -4.94
C LYS A 162 -29.28 -11.15 -3.55
N GLN A 163 -28.29 -10.80 -2.74
CA GLN A 163 -28.50 -10.41 -1.35
C GLN A 163 -28.97 -8.95 -1.27
N PRO A 164 -29.88 -8.61 -0.35
CA PRO A 164 -30.29 -7.23 -0.13
C PRO A 164 -29.11 -6.39 0.41
N LEU A 165 -29.13 -5.09 0.15
CA LEU A 165 -28.17 -4.14 0.70
C LEU A 165 -28.26 -4.11 2.23
N ASP A 166 -27.13 -4.35 2.89
CA ASP A 166 -26.97 -4.22 4.33
C ASP A 166 -26.01 -3.06 4.65
N LEU A 167 -26.59 -1.91 5.01
CA LEU A 167 -25.81 -0.71 5.34
C LEU A 167 -24.99 -0.84 6.63
N GLU A 168 -25.42 -1.69 7.57
CA GLU A 168 -24.67 -1.93 8.80
C GLU A 168 -23.43 -2.77 8.50
N LEU A 169 -23.58 -3.79 7.66
CA LEU A 169 -22.46 -4.58 7.17
C LEU A 169 -21.44 -3.73 6.39
N VAL A 170 -21.89 -2.85 5.49
CA VAL A 170 -21.01 -1.91 4.79
C VAL A 170 -20.25 -1.01 5.77
N ARG A 171 -20.95 -0.44 6.77
CA ARG A 171 -20.31 0.40 7.78
C ARG A 171 -19.29 -0.38 8.59
N GLN A 172 -19.64 -1.58 9.05
CA GLN A 172 -18.75 -2.38 9.89
C GLN A 172 -17.52 -2.83 9.11
N THR A 173 -17.70 -3.33 7.89
CA THR A 173 -16.57 -3.74 7.03
C THR A 173 -15.64 -2.57 6.67
N PHE A 174 -16.17 -1.36 6.51
CA PHE A 174 -15.35 -0.16 6.36
C PHE A 174 -14.55 0.15 7.63
N ILE A 175 -15.17 0.06 8.81
CA ILE A 175 -14.48 0.24 10.09
C ILE A 175 -13.37 -0.78 10.28
N ASP A 176 -13.65 -2.06 10.03
CA ASP A 176 -12.68 -3.15 10.13
C ASP A 176 -11.51 -2.94 9.14
N ALA A 177 -11.81 -2.45 7.93
CA ALA A 177 -10.82 -2.13 6.92
C ALA A 177 -9.89 -0.97 7.31
N VAL A 178 -10.40 0.03 8.03
CA VAL A 178 -9.58 1.11 8.61
C VAL A 178 -8.78 0.60 9.79
N GLU A 179 -9.40 -0.17 10.70
CA GLU A 179 -8.75 -0.69 11.90
C GLU A 179 -7.52 -1.54 11.58
N LYS A 180 -7.64 -2.47 10.63
CA LYS A 180 -6.51 -3.34 10.25
C LYS A 180 -5.32 -2.57 9.64
N ARG A 181 -5.58 -1.38 9.06
CA ARG A 181 -4.57 -0.49 8.46
C ARG A 181 -3.90 0.44 9.46
N LEU A 182 -4.33 0.43 10.73
CA LEU A 182 -3.65 1.14 11.82
C LEU A 182 -2.43 0.38 12.36
N MET A 183 -2.01 -0.69 11.68
CA MET A 183 -0.80 -1.44 11.96
C MET A 183 0.44 -0.61 11.58
N ALA A 184 0.99 0.14 12.54
CA ALA A 184 2.22 0.90 12.34
C ALA A 184 2.95 1.14 13.67
N ASP A 185 4.28 0.99 13.67
CA ASP A 185 5.16 1.30 14.82
C ASP A 185 5.76 2.71 14.74
N VAL A 186 5.32 3.50 13.75
CA VAL A 186 5.81 4.85 13.46
C VAL A 186 4.66 5.86 13.40
N PRO A 187 4.94 7.17 13.56
CA PRO A 187 3.92 8.20 13.40
C PRO A 187 3.26 8.15 12.01
N PHE A 188 1.93 8.09 12.03
CA PHE A 188 1.09 8.16 10.84
C PHE A 188 0.14 9.38 10.89
N GLY A 189 -0.44 9.71 9.74
CA GLY A 189 -1.49 10.72 9.63
C GLY A 189 -2.59 10.33 8.65
N VAL A 190 -3.42 11.29 8.27
CA VAL A 190 -4.50 11.10 7.31
C VAL A 190 -4.53 12.26 6.32
N LEU A 191 -4.72 11.96 5.04
CA LEU A 191 -5.03 12.96 4.03
C LEU A 191 -6.49 13.39 4.19
N LEU A 192 -6.76 14.69 4.21
CA LEU A 192 -8.09 15.23 4.47
C LEU A 192 -8.41 16.34 3.48
N SER A 193 -9.19 16.03 2.45
CA SER A 193 -9.60 17.01 1.42
C SER A 193 -10.86 17.79 1.79
N GLY A 194 -11.58 17.37 2.83
CA GLY A 194 -12.93 17.84 3.14
C GLY A 194 -14.04 17.12 2.34
N GLY A 195 -13.67 16.28 1.37
CA GLY A 195 -14.60 15.36 0.71
C GLY A 195 -15.08 14.24 1.63
N LEU A 196 -16.16 13.55 1.23
CA LEU A 196 -16.81 12.53 2.05
C LEU A 196 -15.84 11.40 2.46
N ASP A 197 -15.04 10.90 1.52
CA ASP A 197 -14.30 9.65 1.71
C ASP A 197 -13.15 9.81 2.70
N SER A 198 -12.31 10.82 2.48
CA SER A 198 -11.21 11.17 3.39
C SER A 198 -11.72 11.56 4.79
N SER A 199 -12.88 12.21 4.86
CA SER A 199 -13.53 12.57 6.13
C SER A 199 -14.02 11.35 6.89
N LEU A 200 -14.58 10.34 6.21
CA LEU A 200 -15.00 9.09 6.83
C LEU A 200 -13.81 8.31 7.39
N VAL A 201 -12.71 8.21 6.63
CA VAL A 201 -11.47 7.58 7.10
C VAL A 201 -10.96 8.29 8.36
N ALA A 202 -10.79 9.61 8.33
CA ALA A 202 -10.31 10.39 9.48
C ALA A 202 -11.23 10.23 10.71
N SER A 203 -12.55 10.22 10.51
CA SER A 203 -13.54 10.06 11.58
C SER A 203 -13.48 8.68 12.23
N VAL A 204 -13.34 7.62 11.43
CA VAL A 204 -13.19 6.24 11.94
C VAL A 204 -11.89 6.10 12.73
N ILE A 205 -10.77 6.63 12.23
CA ILE A 205 -9.48 6.61 12.94
C ILE A 205 -9.62 7.26 14.33
N ALA A 206 -10.22 8.46 14.40
CA ALA A 206 -10.40 9.17 15.67
C ALA A 206 -11.27 8.37 16.67
N ARG A 207 -12.34 7.72 16.18
CA ARG A 207 -13.21 6.86 17.01
C ARG A 207 -12.50 5.61 17.51
N LEU A 208 -11.75 4.92 16.65
CA LEU A 208 -11.00 3.72 17.01
C LEU A 208 -9.93 4.02 18.06
N ARG A 209 -9.17 5.12 17.89
CA ARG A 209 -8.18 5.55 18.89
C ARG A 209 -8.83 5.88 20.23
N ARG A 210 -9.94 6.63 20.22
CA ARG A 210 -10.70 6.90 21.44
C ARG A 210 -11.20 5.62 22.12
N LYS A 211 -11.73 4.67 21.35
CA LYS A 211 -12.16 3.36 21.86
C LYS A 211 -11.00 2.60 22.50
N ARG A 212 -9.86 2.49 21.81
CA ARG A 212 -8.65 1.83 22.30
C ARG A 212 -8.08 2.48 23.57
N PHE A 213 -8.14 3.81 23.67
CA PHE A 213 -7.81 4.51 24.92
C PHE A 213 -8.75 4.12 26.07
N LEU A 214 -10.07 4.11 25.84
CA LEU A 214 -11.05 3.77 26.88
C LEU A 214 -10.97 2.31 27.34
N GLU A 215 -10.64 1.39 26.43
CA GLU A 215 -10.58 -0.05 26.72
C GLU A 215 -9.22 -0.48 27.29
N HIS A 216 -8.11 0.14 26.84
CA HIS A 216 -6.75 -0.33 27.13
C HIS A 216 -5.83 0.73 27.74
N GLY A 217 -6.28 1.98 27.90
CA GLY A 217 -5.51 3.04 28.56
C GLY A 217 -4.30 3.54 27.78
N VAL A 218 -4.27 3.37 26.45
CA VAL A 218 -3.14 3.77 25.59
C VAL A 218 -3.06 5.30 25.51
N ALA A 219 -2.27 5.93 26.38
CA ALA A 219 -2.22 7.40 26.51
C ALA A 219 -1.91 8.14 25.20
N ASP A 220 -1.11 7.55 24.31
CA ASP A 220 -0.79 8.13 23.00
C ASP A 220 -2.04 8.31 22.11
N ASP A 221 -3.12 7.57 22.34
CA ASP A 221 -4.37 7.72 21.59
C ASP A 221 -5.17 8.98 21.93
N LEU A 222 -4.84 9.66 23.02
CA LEU A 222 -5.41 10.98 23.32
C LEU A 222 -4.79 12.09 22.47
N LYS A 223 -3.60 11.87 21.88
CA LYS A 223 -2.98 12.86 21.00
C LYS A 223 -3.80 12.98 19.71
N PRO A 224 -4.20 14.18 19.29
CA PRO A 224 -4.92 14.36 18.02
C PRO A 224 -4.19 13.69 16.85
N THR A 225 -4.94 13.03 15.97
CA THR A 225 -4.38 12.52 14.71
C THR A 225 -3.97 13.72 13.85
N LYS A 226 -2.79 13.67 13.23
CA LYS A 226 -2.38 14.68 12.26
C LYS A 226 -3.16 14.50 10.96
N SER A 227 -3.75 15.57 10.46
CA SER A 227 -4.43 15.57 9.16
C SER A 227 -3.82 16.59 8.22
N PHE A 228 -3.79 16.27 6.93
CA PHE A 228 -3.04 17.04 5.93
C PHE A 228 -3.91 17.35 4.72
N SER A 229 -3.86 18.61 4.26
CA SER A 229 -4.50 19.05 3.02
C SER A 229 -3.53 19.93 2.23
N ILE A 230 -3.76 20.06 0.93
CA ILE A 230 -3.02 20.99 0.09
C ILE A 230 -3.95 21.64 -0.93
N GLY A 231 -3.73 22.92 -1.20
CA GLY A 231 -4.49 23.65 -2.21
C GLY A 231 -3.78 24.92 -2.65
N LEU A 232 -4.36 25.60 -3.64
CA LEU A 232 -4.01 26.99 -3.91
C LEU A 232 -4.51 27.88 -2.76
N ASP A 233 -3.92 29.07 -2.64
CA ASP A 233 -4.41 30.05 -1.67
C ASP A 233 -5.90 30.37 -1.92
N GLY A 234 -6.70 30.33 -0.85
CA GLY A 234 -8.15 30.50 -0.90
C GLY A 234 -8.93 29.33 -1.52
N SER A 235 -8.35 28.14 -1.68
CA SER A 235 -9.10 27.00 -2.24
C SER A 235 -10.28 26.57 -1.35
N PRO A 236 -11.41 26.16 -1.95
CA PRO A 236 -12.56 25.65 -1.20
C PRO A 236 -12.21 24.36 -0.44
N ASP A 237 -11.31 23.53 -0.97
CA ASP A 237 -10.89 22.28 -0.34
C ASP A 237 -10.18 22.51 1.00
N LEU A 238 -9.36 23.56 1.12
CA LEU A 238 -8.71 23.91 2.38
C LEU A 238 -9.74 24.33 3.44
N ALA A 239 -10.77 25.08 3.06
CA ALA A 239 -11.83 25.49 3.97
C ALA A 239 -12.72 24.29 4.40
N ALA A 240 -13.02 23.39 3.46
CA ALA A 240 -13.76 22.17 3.74
C ALA A 240 -12.96 21.24 4.67
N ALA A 241 -11.68 21.03 4.39
CA ALA A 241 -10.77 20.24 5.22
C ALA A 241 -10.67 20.80 6.65
N GLN A 242 -10.57 22.13 6.80
CA GLN A 242 -10.55 22.77 8.12
C GLN A 242 -11.84 22.51 8.90
N THR A 243 -12.99 22.63 8.24
CA THR A 243 -14.30 22.38 8.87
C THR A 243 -14.39 20.94 9.42
N VAL A 244 -13.93 19.97 8.64
CA VAL A 244 -13.92 18.55 9.06
C VAL A 244 -12.90 18.32 10.16
N ALA A 245 -11.72 18.93 10.06
CA ALA A 245 -10.69 18.84 11.08
C ALA A 245 -11.16 19.36 12.44
N ASP A 246 -11.85 20.50 12.47
CA ASP A 246 -12.40 21.10 13.68
C ASP A 246 -13.48 20.20 14.29
N PHE A 247 -14.32 19.58 13.45
CA PHE A 247 -15.36 18.65 13.90
C PHE A 247 -14.78 17.36 14.51
N ILE A 248 -13.76 16.77 13.87
CA ILE A 248 -13.13 15.53 14.32
C ILE A 248 -12.17 15.78 15.50
N GLY A 249 -11.57 16.97 15.57
CA GLY A 249 -10.52 17.32 16.53
C GLY A 249 -9.13 16.83 16.12
N THR A 250 -8.81 16.88 14.83
CA THR A 250 -7.47 16.54 14.32
C THR A 250 -6.49 17.71 14.47
N GLU A 251 -5.20 17.42 14.63
CA GLU A 251 -4.14 18.43 14.47
C GLU A 251 -3.94 18.67 12.96
N HIS A 252 -4.63 19.68 12.43
CA HIS A 252 -4.71 19.90 10.98
C HIS A 252 -3.61 20.81 10.44
N TYR A 253 -3.08 20.41 9.29
CA TYR A 253 -2.07 21.13 8.53
C TYR A 253 -2.58 21.36 7.11
N GLY A 254 -3.13 22.54 6.86
CA GLY A 254 -3.52 23.01 5.53
C GLY A 254 -2.36 23.72 4.85
N PHE A 255 -1.79 23.09 3.82
CA PHE A 255 -0.69 23.65 3.06
C PHE A 255 -1.16 24.38 1.82
N THR A 256 -0.47 25.47 1.49
CA THR A 256 -0.62 26.13 0.20
C THR A 256 0.57 25.82 -0.71
N PHE A 257 0.32 25.91 -2.02
CA PHE A 257 1.34 25.98 -3.05
C PHE A 257 0.93 27.02 -4.09
N THR A 258 1.91 27.53 -4.83
CA THR A 258 1.72 28.46 -5.94
C THR A 258 1.64 27.70 -7.26
N VAL A 259 1.03 28.32 -8.27
CA VAL A 259 1.01 27.76 -9.63
C VAL A 259 2.43 27.54 -10.16
N GLN A 260 3.36 28.44 -9.85
CA GLN A 260 4.75 28.31 -10.28
C GLN A 260 5.43 27.10 -9.64
N GLU A 261 5.25 26.87 -8.32
CA GLU A 261 5.76 25.65 -7.67
C GLU A 261 5.17 24.38 -8.29
N GLY A 262 3.90 24.41 -8.70
CA GLY A 262 3.27 23.32 -9.43
C GLY A 262 3.92 23.07 -10.80
N ILE A 263 4.16 24.13 -11.58
CA ILE A 263 4.83 24.05 -12.89
C ILE A 263 6.27 23.54 -12.74
N ASP A 264 7.01 24.06 -11.78
CA ASP A 264 8.41 23.70 -11.54
C ASP A 264 8.55 22.22 -11.12
N ALA A 265 7.53 21.67 -10.46
CA ALA A 265 7.50 20.26 -10.03
C ALA A 265 7.12 19.27 -11.15
N LEU A 266 6.60 19.72 -12.30
CA LEU A 266 6.02 18.83 -13.33
C LEU A 266 7.02 17.77 -13.82
N SER A 267 8.29 18.13 -13.99
CA SER A 267 9.31 17.18 -14.43
C SER A 267 9.50 16.05 -13.43
N ASP A 268 9.60 16.38 -12.14
CA ASP A 268 9.76 15.39 -11.07
C ASP A 268 8.49 14.54 -10.91
N VAL A 269 7.32 15.17 -11.03
CA VAL A 269 6.03 14.48 -10.96
C VAL A 269 5.90 13.45 -12.07
N ILE A 270 6.21 13.82 -13.32
CA ILE A 270 6.18 12.87 -14.46
C ILE A 270 7.22 11.76 -14.25
N TYR A 271 8.41 12.10 -13.76
CA TYR A 271 9.46 11.13 -13.47
C TYR A 271 9.04 10.10 -12.40
N HIS A 272 8.35 10.53 -11.34
CA HIS A 272 7.89 9.66 -10.26
C HIS A 272 6.60 8.89 -10.59
N LEU A 273 5.69 9.46 -11.38
CA LEU A 273 4.44 8.81 -11.78
C LEU A 273 4.60 7.87 -12.98
N GLU A 274 5.67 8.03 -13.77
CA GLU A 274 5.96 7.21 -14.95
C GLU A 274 4.81 7.19 -15.98
N THR A 275 4.07 8.29 -16.08
CA THR A 275 2.90 8.43 -16.96
C THR A 275 2.89 9.79 -17.65
N TYR A 276 2.21 9.83 -18.80
CA TYR A 276 1.90 11.05 -19.54
C TYR A 276 0.40 11.39 -19.48
N ASP A 277 -0.40 10.65 -18.71
CA ASP A 277 -1.83 10.91 -18.57
C ASP A 277 -2.09 12.26 -17.88
N VAL A 278 -2.90 13.10 -18.54
CA VAL A 278 -3.13 14.48 -18.13
C VAL A 278 -3.85 14.55 -16.79
N THR A 279 -4.84 13.69 -16.56
CA THR A 279 -5.63 13.69 -15.33
C THR A 279 -4.75 13.29 -14.14
N THR A 280 -3.95 12.24 -14.32
CA THR A 280 -3.04 11.71 -13.30
C THR A 280 -1.96 12.73 -12.94
N ILE A 281 -1.35 13.40 -13.93
CA ILE A 281 -0.33 14.44 -13.65
C ILE A 281 -0.95 15.64 -12.92
N ARG A 282 -2.15 16.08 -13.32
CA ARG A 282 -2.84 17.20 -12.67
C ARG A 282 -3.16 16.92 -11.21
N ALA A 283 -3.68 15.74 -10.89
CA ALA A 283 -3.98 15.32 -9.53
C ALA A 283 -2.72 14.97 -8.72
N GLY A 284 -1.72 14.36 -9.36
CA GLY A 284 -0.48 13.93 -8.72
C GLY A 284 0.47 15.07 -8.34
N THR A 285 0.41 16.21 -9.04
CA THR A 285 1.26 17.38 -8.73
C THR A 285 1.07 17.92 -7.31
N PRO A 286 -0.15 18.29 -6.86
CA PRO A 286 -0.36 18.72 -5.48
C PRO A 286 -0.04 17.60 -4.48
N MET A 287 -0.35 16.34 -4.81
CA MET A 287 -0.04 15.20 -3.94
C MET A 287 1.46 14.99 -3.73
N PHE A 288 2.27 15.16 -4.78
CA PHE A 288 3.72 15.13 -4.70
C PHE A 288 4.27 16.23 -3.77
N LEU A 289 3.78 17.46 -3.92
CA LEU A 289 4.17 18.57 -3.07
C LEU A 289 3.75 18.35 -1.61
N LEU A 290 2.56 17.80 -1.38
CA LEU A 290 2.06 17.46 -0.06
C LEU A 290 2.91 16.38 0.61
N ALA A 291 3.23 15.30 -0.11
CA ALA A 291 4.08 14.22 0.41
C ALA A 291 5.45 14.73 0.87
N ARG A 292 6.07 15.67 0.14
CA ARG A 292 7.32 16.32 0.56
C ARG A 292 7.17 17.06 1.90
N LYS A 293 6.07 17.79 2.09
CA LYS A 293 5.81 18.53 3.35
C LYS A 293 5.52 17.58 4.51
N ILE A 294 4.71 16.55 4.30
CA ILE A 294 4.42 15.49 5.29
C ILE A 294 5.71 14.82 5.75
N LYS A 295 6.59 14.46 4.80
CA LYS A 295 7.88 13.84 5.10
C LYS A 295 8.79 14.76 5.92
N ALA A 296 8.83 16.06 5.61
CA ALA A 296 9.60 17.05 6.37
C ALA A 296 9.14 17.18 7.83
N MET A 297 7.89 16.80 8.14
CA MET A 297 7.35 16.76 9.50
C MET A 297 7.59 15.42 10.23
N GLY A 298 8.32 14.49 9.61
CA GLY A 298 8.65 13.20 10.20
C GLY A 298 7.53 12.16 10.16
N VAL A 299 6.42 12.43 9.47
CA VAL A 299 5.35 11.44 9.24
C VAL A 299 5.76 10.52 8.09
N LYS A 300 5.64 9.20 8.29
CA LYS A 300 6.09 8.20 7.31
C LYS A 300 4.94 7.51 6.57
N MET A 301 3.75 7.51 7.16
CA MET A 301 2.57 6.81 6.64
C MET A 301 1.37 7.74 6.72
N VAL A 302 0.53 7.72 5.68
CA VAL A 302 -0.76 8.41 5.69
C VAL A 302 -1.85 7.53 5.14
N MET A 303 -3.04 7.67 5.70
CA MET A 303 -4.26 7.05 5.19
C MET A 303 -4.93 7.98 4.18
N SER A 304 -5.44 7.43 3.08
CA SER A 304 -6.18 8.14 2.02
C SER A 304 -7.61 7.61 1.90
N GLY A 305 -8.47 8.36 1.21
CA GLY A 305 -9.84 7.96 0.85
C GLY A 305 -9.98 7.44 -0.58
N GLU A 306 -8.89 7.24 -1.31
CA GLU A 306 -8.89 6.73 -2.69
C GLU A 306 -9.56 5.36 -2.82
N GLY A 307 -10.19 5.11 -3.97
CA GLY A 307 -10.94 3.89 -4.27
C GLY A 307 -12.43 3.96 -3.93
N ALA A 308 -12.86 4.94 -3.14
CA ALA A 308 -14.26 5.06 -2.74
C ALA A 308 -15.19 5.32 -3.93
N ASP A 309 -14.84 6.26 -4.80
CA ASP A 309 -15.64 6.63 -5.98
C ASP A 309 -15.74 5.46 -6.98
N GLU A 310 -14.68 4.69 -7.18
CA GLU A 310 -14.68 3.50 -8.05
C GLU A 310 -15.60 2.40 -7.55
N ILE A 311 -15.61 2.18 -6.23
CA ILE A 311 -16.38 1.10 -5.60
C ILE A 311 -17.85 1.49 -5.45
N MET A 312 -18.13 2.75 -5.12
CA MET A 312 -19.48 3.25 -4.83
C MET A 312 -20.13 4.01 -5.99
N ALA A 313 -19.47 4.08 -7.14
CA ALA A 313 -19.90 4.88 -8.28
C ALA A 313 -20.17 6.35 -7.89
N GLY A 314 -19.20 6.96 -7.20
CA GLY A 314 -19.29 8.34 -6.68
C GLY A 314 -19.02 9.44 -7.72
N TYR A 315 -18.43 9.08 -8.85
CA TYR A 315 -18.26 9.99 -9.98
C TYR A 315 -19.61 10.45 -10.56
N LEU A 316 -19.64 11.66 -11.12
CA LEU A 316 -20.88 12.25 -11.65
C LEU A 316 -21.40 11.62 -12.96
N TYR A 317 -20.57 10.81 -13.64
CA TYR A 317 -20.86 10.29 -14.98
C TYR A 317 -21.38 8.85 -14.96
#